data_AF-A0A1E3PIR3-F1
#
_entry.id   AF-A0A1E3PIR3-F1
#
_cell.length_a   1.000
_cell.length_b   1.000
_cell.length_c   1.000
_cell.angle_alpha   90.00
_cell.angle_beta   90.00
_cell.angle_gamma   90.00
#
_symmetry.space_group_name_H-M   'P 1'
#
loop_
_entity.id
_entity.type
_entity.pdbx_description
1 polymer ?
#
loop_
_entity_poly.entity_id
_entity_poly.type
_entity_poly.pdbx_seq_one_letter_code
_entity_poly.pdbx_strand_id
1 'polypeptide(L)'
;MSSNPIASTSGDATPEQAPRTLDIYVRMNNDFEKDYCFSVNRDDPVSFLYKIFETVPINLAPSYFYENTPVGFAVSHEPGFLTSTGTLLFNHNAHKPEFLREIKDLNVSFKDVVWDGQLIVPLWKKHTRHHATIISILLVWLFTDLPAFIAPIPNMALSNHIMRVADYFYDNPAITEAAEPGHFSGIYSQLAFFAFHVVKCVALYFILRSGLVNPITLSWFKSGKVKSKSANLSREDLVSIGWTAARRDTINEWRDEYRQHVIDSNGGIVPAFQKGLLKDIGTRGFNLSKGEGFDSPFPFNNNPDENDVKLIINDEYLVQLASGLLKIYNDPEVSDIEKVKATRAFRSRGNFDDNEYLQAMYSKRLAAQADNKPTDPLVKKTE
;
A
#
# COMPACT_ATOMS: atom_id res chain seq x y z
N MET A 1 -30.09 -10.38 -1.54
CA MET A 1 -29.69 -9.24 -2.40
C MET A 1 -29.95 -7.98 -1.60
N SER A 2 -28.93 -7.50 -0.88
CA SER A 2 -29.02 -6.30 -0.04
C SER A 2 -28.58 -5.12 -0.89
N SER A 3 -29.51 -4.21 -1.18
CA SER A 3 -29.24 -2.92 -1.79
C SER A 3 -28.30 -2.12 -0.90
N ASN A 4 -27.17 -1.67 -1.44
CA ASN A 4 -26.41 -0.57 -0.86
C ASN A 4 -27.18 0.72 -1.17
N PRO A 5 -27.63 1.50 -0.18
CA PRO A 5 -28.23 2.79 -0.43
C PRO A 5 -27.10 3.82 -0.51
N ILE A 6 -26.66 4.15 -1.72
CA ILE A 6 -26.03 5.45 -1.94
C ILE A 6 -27.20 6.41 -2.18
N ALA A 7 -27.48 7.22 -1.18
CA ALA A 7 -28.58 8.17 -1.20
C ALA A 7 -28.36 9.21 -2.31
N SER A 8 -29.37 9.34 -3.18
CA SER A 8 -29.54 10.49 -4.06
C SER A 8 -29.86 11.71 -3.21
N THR A 9 -28.98 12.72 -3.17
CA THR A 9 -29.29 14.00 -2.50
C THR A 9 -29.21 15.14 -3.50
N SER A 10 -30.36 15.45 -4.09
CA SER A 10 -30.65 16.75 -4.69
C SER A 10 -31.15 17.70 -3.60
N GLY A 11 -30.43 18.79 -3.35
CA GLY A 11 -30.91 20.00 -2.65
C GLY A 11 -31.30 19.85 -1.18
N ASP A 12 -30.60 20.58 -0.30
CA ASP A 12 -30.90 20.75 1.14
C ASP A 12 -30.84 19.49 2.02
N ALA A 13 -29.64 18.97 2.24
CA ALA A 13 -29.41 17.97 3.27
C ALA A 13 -29.36 18.63 4.66
N THR A 14 -30.39 18.40 5.48
CA THR A 14 -30.34 18.59 6.93
C THR A 14 -29.33 17.61 7.55
N PRO A 15 -28.78 17.87 8.76
CA PRO A 15 -27.74 17.06 9.39
C PRO A 15 -28.06 15.55 9.57
N GLU A 16 -29.33 15.16 9.37
CA GLU A 16 -29.87 13.82 9.60
C GLU A 16 -29.69 12.85 8.42
N GLN A 17 -29.13 13.29 7.27
CA GLN A 17 -28.96 12.47 6.07
C GLN A 17 -27.51 12.36 5.56
N ALA A 18 -26.52 12.50 6.43
CA ALA A 18 -25.14 12.19 6.06
C ALA A 18 -25.02 10.71 5.64
N PRO A 19 -24.23 10.38 4.60
CA PRO A 19 -24.01 8.98 4.19
C PRO A 19 -23.51 8.18 5.39
N ARG A 20 -24.11 7.01 5.64
CA ARG A 20 -23.79 6.17 6.81
C ARG A 20 -22.38 5.58 6.77
N THR A 21 -21.79 5.51 5.58
CA THR A 21 -20.49 4.93 5.32
C THR A 21 -19.50 5.99 4.85
N LEU A 22 -18.21 5.76 5.13
CA LEU A 22 -17.08 6.48 4.55
C LEU A 22 -16.09 5.48 3.96
N ASP A 23 -15.39 5.87 2.91
CA ASP A 23 -14.32 5.05 2.36
C ASP A 23 -12.99 5.45 2.99
N ILE A 24 -12.20 4.49 3.46
CA ILE A 24 -10.84 4.69 3.95
C ILE A 24 -9.87 3.84 3.15
N TYR A 25 -8.61 4.23 3.15
CA TYR A 25 -7.55 3.45 2.55
C TYR A 25 -6.63 2.92 3.64
N VAL A 26 -6.21 1.66 3.53
CA VAL A 26 -5.30 1.04 4.49
C VAL A 26 -4.05 0.54 3.77
N ARG A 27 -2.89 1.08 4.15
CA ARG A 27 -1.59 0.64 3.65
C ARG A 27 -1.10 -0.56 4.43
N MET A 28 -1.38 -1.75 3.95
CA MET A 28 -0.90 -2.99 4.57
C MET A 28 0.55 -3.26 4.16
N ASN A 29 1.33 -3.95 5.00
CA ASN A 29 2.73 -4.30 4.72
C ASN A 29 3.70 -3.12 4.46
N ASN A 30 3.33 -1.85 4.73
CA ASN A 30 4.06 -0.66 4.29
C ASN A 30 4.28 -0.60 2.76
N ASP A 31 3.45 -1.29 1.99
CA ASP A 31 3.55 -1.37 0.54
C ASP A 31 2.71 -0.24 -0.07
N PHE A 32 3.36 0.80 -0.59
CA PHE A 32 2.67 1.96 -1.16
C PHE A 32 1.93 1.64 -2.45
N GLU A 33 2.25 0.52 -3.11
CA GLU A 33 1.52 0.06 -4.27
C GLU A 33 0.25 -0.67 -3.87
N LYS A 34 -0.07 -0.82 -2.57
CA LYS A 34 -1.19 -1.65 -2.08
C LYS A 34 -2.02 -0.92 -1.03
N ASP A 35 -2.48 0.28 -1.38
CA ASP A 35 -3.42 1.06 -0.58
C ASP A 35 -4.85 0.59 -0.86
N TYR A 36 -5.36 -0.34 -0.05
CA TYR A 36 -6.67 -0.96 -0.28
C TYR A 36 -7.80 -0.12 0.31
N CYS A 37 -8.90 -0.01 -0.44
CA CYS A 37 -10.07 0.74 -0.03
C CYS A 37 -11.05 -0.14 0.77
N PHE A 38 -11.48 0.37 1.92
CA PHE A 38 -12.52 -0.22 2.77
C PHE A 38 -13.65 0.78 2.98
N SER A 39 -14.89 0.30 2.87
CA SER A 39 -16.09 1.08 3.19
C SER A 39 -16.53 0.73 4.61
N VAL A 40 -16.43 1.69 5.54
CA VAL A 40 -16.71 1.52 6.97
C VAL A 40 -17.84 2.41 7.40
N ASN A 41 -18.57 2.06 8.47
CA ASN A 41 -19.59 2.98 8.99
C ASN A 41 -18.90 4.15 9.70
N ARG A 42 -19.47 5.34 9.56
CA ARG A 42 -18.94 6.58 10.13
C ARG A 42 -18.82 6.54 11.65
N ASP A 43 -19.76 5.86 12.29
CA ASP A 43 -19.89 5.76 13.74
C ASP A 43 -19.13 4.56 14.33
N ASP A 44 -18.65 3.63 13.49
CA ASP A 44 -17.88 2.48 13.97
C ASP A 44 -16.56 2.95 14.61
N PRO A 45 -16.10 2.29 15.69
CA PRO A 45 -14.83 2.61 16.31
C PRO A 45 -13.66 2.21 15.41
N VAL A 46 -12.56 2.97 15.47
CA VAL A 46 -11.32 2.64 14.73
C VAL A 46 -10.79 1.23 15.03
N SER A 47 -11.04 0.71 16.24
CA SER A 47 -10.72 -0.68 16.61
C SER A 47 -11.35 -1.73 15.69
N PHE A 48 -12.39 -1.38 14.94
CA PHE A 48 -12.97 -2.22 13.89
C PHE A 48 -11.92 -2.71 12.88
N LEU A 49 -10.88 -1.91 12.60
CA LEU A 49 -9.81 -2.27 11.65
C LEU A 49 -9.05 -3.55 12.05
N TYR A 50 -9.03 -3.93 13.33
CA TYR A 50 -8.43 -5.21 13.74
C TYR A 50 -9.08 -6.42 13.06
N LYS A 51 -10.38 -6.34 12.75
CA LYS A 51 -11.10 -7.40 12.04
C LYS A 51 -10.49 -7.73 10.68
N ILE A 52 -9.86 -6.75 10.00
CA ILE A 52 -9.16 -6.98 8.73
C ILE A 52 -8.04 -8.01 8.93
N PHE A 53 -7.23 -7.84 9.97
CA PHE A 53 -6.08 -8.71 10.28
C PHE A 53 -6.50 -10.07 10.86
N GLU A 54 -7.69 -10.14 11.46
CA GLU A 54 -8.25 -11.39 11.97
C GLU A 54 -8.94 -12.22 10.88
N THR A 55 -9.58 -11.56 9.92
CA THR A 55 -10.40 -12.20 8.88
C THR A 55 -9.54 -12.68 7.73
N VAL A 56 -8.62 -11.84 7.23
CA VAL A 56 -7.82 -12.16 6.06
C VAL A 56 -6.73 -13.18 6.43
N PRO A 57 -6.71 -14.38 5.83
CA PRO A 57 -5.82 -15.48 6.21
C PRO A 57 -4.43 -15.39 5.55
N ILE A 58 -3.92 -14.17 5.37
CA ILE A 58 -2.58 -13.88 4.83
C ILE A 58 -1.81 -13.00 5.81
N ASN A 59 -0.47 -13.05 5.77
CA ASN A 59 0.31 -12.15 6.61
C ASN A 59 0.31 -10.74 6.02
N LEU A 60 -0.24 -9.79 6.78
CA LEU A 60 -0.35 -8.38 6.43
C LEU A 60 0.68 -7.50 7.18
N ALA A 61 1.57 -8.13 7.96
CA ALA A 61 2.70 -7.48 8.60
C ALA A 61 3.85 -7.27 7.63
N PRO A 62 4.66 -6.20 7.73
CA PRO A 62 5.71 -5.88 6.77
C PRO A 62 6.73 -7.01 6.53
N SER A 63 7.01 -7.81 7.57
CA SER A 63 7.84 -8.99 7.46
C SER A 63 7.68 -9.93 8.67
N TYR A 64 8.34 -11.10 8.62
CA TYR A 64 8.29 -12.13 9.67
C TYR A 64 8.75 -11.63 11.05
N PHE A 65 9.50 -10.52 11.09
CA PHE A 65 10.02 -9.93 12.31
C PHE A 65 9.06 -8.98 13.01
N TYR A 66 7.80 -8.90 12.56
CA TYR A 66 6.75 -8.14 13.22
C TYR A 66 5.67 -9.06 13.76
N GLU A 67 4.91 -8.55 14.73
CA GLU A 67 3.67 -9.20 15.16
C GLU A 67 2.68 -9.27 13.99
N ASN A 68 1.88 -10.34 13.90
CA ASN A 68 0.91 -10.54 12.81
C ASN A 68 -0.29 -9.56 12.91
N THR A 69 -0.52 -8.99 14.09
CA THR A 69 -1.56 -7.99 14.36
C THR A 69 -0.88 -6.66 14.71
N PRO A 70 -1.33 -5.53 14.14
CA PRO A 70 -0.78 -4.23 14.50
C PRO A 70 -1.05 -3.90 15.98
N VAL A 71 -0.25 -3.00 16.56
CA VAL A 71 -0.47 -2.52 17.94
C VAL A 71 -1.43 -1.33 17.99
N GLY A 72 -1.66 -0.67 16.87
CA GLY A 72 -2.54 0.49 16.75
C GLY A 72 -2.58 0.99 15.31
N PHE A 73 -3.14 2.17 15.11
CA PHE A 73 -3.33 2.78 13.80
C PHE A 73 -2.95 4.25 13.84
N ALA A 74 -2.45 4.75 12.71
CA ALA A 74 -2.16 6.17 12.52
C ALA A 74 -2.82 6.68 11.24
N VAL A 75 -3.24 7.93 11.25
CA VAL A 75 -3.72 8.64 10.05
C VAL A 75 -2.51 9.29 9.39
N SER A 76 -2.36 9.08 8.08
CA SER A 76 -1.37 9.80 7.29
C SER A 76 -1.90 11.20 6.96
N HIS A 77 -1.11 12.23 7.27
CA HIS A 77 -1.30 13.63 6.89
C HIS A 77 -0.25 14.08 5.87
N GLU A 78 0.28 13.15 5.09
CA GLU A 78 1.11 13.52 3.94
C GLU A 78 0.21 14.24 2.91
N PRO A 79 0.53 15.46 2.46
CA PRO A 79 -0.37 16.29 1.65
C PRO A 79 -0.91 15.60 0.39
N GLY A 80 -0.10 14.74 -0.22
CA GLY A 80 -0.48 13.94 -1.39
C GLY A 80 -0.09 14.58 -2.72
N PHE A 81 -0.61 13.98 -3.78
CA PHE A 81 -0.44 14.41 -5.16
C PHE A 81 -1.80 14.78 -5.75
N LEU A 82 -1.94 16.01 -6.23
CA LEU A 82 -3.14 16.48 -6.90
C LEU A 82 -3.05 16.17 -8.38
N THR A 83 -4.00 15.42 -8.91
CA THR A 83 -4.10 15.12 -10.33
C THR A 83 -4.73 16.28 -11.11
N SER A 84 -4.55 16.29 -12.44
CA SER A 84 -5.22 17.29 -13.30
C SER A 84 -6.74 17.17 -13.32
N THR A 85 -7.31 16.08 -12.80
CA THR A 85 -8.76 15.88 -12.69
C THR A 85 -9.27 16.21 -11.29
N GLY A 86 -8.41 16.76 -10.43
CA GLY A 86 -8.76 17.16 -9.07
C GLY A 86 -8.72 16.01 -8.05
N THR A 87 -8.30 14.80 -8.42
CA THR A 87 -8.21 13.66 -7.49
C THR A 87 -6.93 13.74 -6.65
N LEU A 88 -7.00 13.33 -5.39
CA LEU A 88 -5.84 13.19 -4.52
C LEU A 88 -5.32 11.74 -4.51
N LEU A 89 -4.02 11.58 -4.71
CA LEU A 89 -3.30 10.32 -4.61
C LEU A 89 -2.30 10.39 -3.45
N PHE A 90 -2.00 9.25 -2.83
CA PHE A 90 -1.02 9.17 -1.76
C PHE A 90 0.39 9.13 -2.32
N ASN A 91 1.34 9.81 -1.68
CA ASN A 91 2.74 9.62 -2.02
C ASN A 91 3.30 8.30 -1.47
N HIS A 92 4.39 7.86 -2.08
CA HIS A 92 5.23 6.76 -1.61
C HIS A 92 5.59 6.91 -0.11
N ASN A 93 5.86 8.14 0.32
CA ASN A 93 6.32 8.47 1.67
C ASN A 93 5.20 8.64 2.71
N ALA A 94 3.92 8.45 2.35
CA ALA A 94 2.79 8.68 3.27
C ALA A 94 2.80 7.81 4.54
N HIS A 95 3.64 6.78 4.59
CA HIS A 95 3.83 5.91 5.75
C HIS A 95 4.97 6.35 6.70
N LYS A 96 5.68 7.44 6.38
CA LYS A 96 6.82 7.87 7.18
C LYS A 96 6.38 8.56 8.48
N PRO A 97 7.08 8.36 9.61
CA PRO A 97 6.65 8.83 10.93
C PRO A 97 6.33 10.33 11.00
N GLU A 98 7.03 11.18 10.25
CA GLU A 98 6.80 12.63 10.22
C GLU A 98 5.41 13.04 9.70
N PHE A 99 4.74 12.17 8.94
CA PHE A 99 3.40 12.39 8.41
C PHE A 99 2.32 11.63 9.18
N LEU A 100 2.69 10.80 10.15
CA LEU A 100 1.74 9.95 10.87
C LEU A 100 1.26 10.62 12.15
N ARG A 101 -0.06 10.69 12.30
CA ARG A 101 -0.72 11.01 13.57
C ARG A 101 -1.33 9.76 14.16
N GLU A 102 -0.73 9.26 15.23
CA GLU A 102 -1.23 8.09 15.95
C GLU A 102 -2.61 8.36 16.57
N ILE A 103 -3.52 7.40 16.39
CA ILE A 103 -4.86 7.41 16.99
C ILE A 103 -4.73 6.82 18.39
N LYS A 104 -4.71 7.69 19.41
CA LYS A 104 -4.49 7.28 20.81
C LYS A 104 -5.65 6.47 21.40
N ASP A 105 -6.88 6.85 21.09
CA ASP A 105 -8.09 6.13 21.51
C ASP A 105 -8.70 5.42 20.31
N LEU A 106 -8.67 4.10 20.31
CA LEU A 106 -9.20 3.28 19.22
C LEU A 106 -10.72 3.11 19.27
N ASN A 107 -11.38 3.55 20.35
CA ASN A 107 -12.85 3.53 20.45
C ASN A 107 -13.51 4.75 19.81
N VAL A 108 -12.72 5.75 19.39
CA VAL A 108 -13.22 6.92 18.66
C VAL A 108 -13.80 6.49 17.31
N SER A 109 -14.87 7.18 16.89
CA SER A 109 -15.52 6.91 15.61
C SER A 109 -14.68 7.44 14.43
N PHE A 110 -14.72 6.76 13.28
CA PHE A 110 -13.96 7.16 12.09
C PHE A 110 -14.25 8.60 11.65
N LYS A 111 -15.51 9.03 11.71
CA LYS A 111 -15.92 10.40 11.32
C LYS A 111 -15.26 11.51 12.13
N ASP A 112 -14.63 11.20 13.26
CA ASP A 112 -14.00 12.17 14.16
C ASP A 112 -12.47 12.18 14.03
N VAL A 113 -11.90 11.33 13.16
CA VAL A 113 -10.44 11.18 13.01
C VAL A 113 -9.94 11.17 11.58
N VAL A 114 -10.78 10.89 10.58
CA VAL A 114 -10.35 10.78 9.18
C VAL A 114 -11.29 11.49 8.21
N TRP A 115 -10.71 12.05 7.15
CA TRP A 115 -11.44 12.46 5.94
C TRP A 115 -11.92 11.23 5.14
N ASP A 116 -12.96 11.43 4.33
CA ASP A 116 -13.35 10.43 3.34
C ASP A 116 -12.21 10.27 2.32
N GLY A 117 -11.79 9.03 2.13
CA GLY A 117 -10.65 8.65 1.31
C GLY A 117 -9.26 8.88 1.92
N GLN A 118 -9.13 9.14 3.22
CA GLN A 118 -7.83 9.28 3.89
C GLN A 118 -7.09 7.94 4.04
N LEU A 119 -5.76 8.00 4.05
CA LEU A 119 -4.90 6.84 4.31
C LEU A 119 -4.69 6.60 5.82
N ILE A 120 -4.97 5.37 6.25
CA ILE A 120 -4.65 4.82 7.55
C ILE A 120 -3.48 3.84 7.42
N VAL A 121 -2.51 3.97 8.32
CA VAL A 121 -1.31 3.14 8.38
C VAL A 121 -1.30 2.34 9.67
N PRO A 122 -1.29 0.99 9.60
CA PRO A 122 -1.15 0.14 10.78
C PRO A 122 0.22 0.33 11.44
N LEU A 123 0.25 0.43 12.77
CA LEU A 123 1.49 0.53 13.54
C LEU A 123 1.95 -0.86 13.97
N TRP A 124 3.17 -1.22 13.61
CA TRP A 124 3.70 -2.57 13.80
C TRP A 124 4.71 -2.64 14.96
N LYS A 125 4.58 -3.66 15.80
CA LYS A 125 5.56 -3.98 16.83
C LYS A 125 6.50 -5.06 16.33
N LYS A 126 7.81 -4.84 16.52
CA LYS A 126 8.83 -5.85 16.22
C LYS A 126 8.71 -7.03 17.18
N HIS A 127 8.69 -8.24 16.63
CA HIS A 127 8.71 -9.48 17.38
C HIS A 127 10.17 -9.87 17.71
N THR A 128 10.77 -9.20 18.70
CA THR A 128 12.20 -9.35 19.07
C THR A 128 12.62 -10.80 19.29
N ARG A 129 11.73 -11.64 19.85
CA ARG A 129 12.01 -13.07 20.04
C ARG A 129 12.20 -13.83 18.72
N HIS A 130 11.42 -13.51 17.69
CA HIS A 130 11.55 -14.16 16.38
C HIS A 130 12.85 -13.71 15.72
N HIS A 131 13.13 -12.42 15.80
CA HIS A 131 14.37 -11.85 15.30
C HIS A 131 15.60 -12.51 15.93
N ALA A 132 15.65 -12.58 17.27
CA ALA A 132 16.71 -13.26 18.00
C ALA A 132 16.80 -14.75 17.63
N THR A 133 15.66 -15.45 17.56
CA THR A 133 15.61 -16.88 17.21
C THR A 133 16.20 -17.14 15.82
N ILE A 134 15.80 -16.37 14.81
CA ILE A 134 16.31 -16.53 13.44
C ILE A 134 17.81 -16.22 13.39
N ILE A 135 18.27 -15.14 14.03
CA ILE A 135 19.70 -14.85 14.11
C ILE A 135 20.45 -16.01 14.78
N SER A 136 19.95 -16.52 15.91
CA SER A 136 20.55 -17.66 16.60
C SER A 136 20.61 -18.91 15.73
N ILE A 137 19.55 -19.24 14.99
CA ILE A 137 19.53 -20.39 14.08
C ILE A 137 20.58 -20.21 12.97
N LEU A 138 20.66 -19.02 12.37
CA LEU A 138 21.64 -18.74 11.31
C LEU A 138 23.08 -18.77 11.85
N LEU A 139 23.31 -18.23 13.05
CA LEU A 139 24.62 -18.27 13.71
C LEU A 139 25.03 -19.69 14.09
N VAL A 140 24.10 -20.49 14.62
CA VAL A 140 24.33 -21.91 14.90
C VAL A 140 24.65 -22.65 13.61
N TRP A 141 23.93 -22.39 12.52
CA TRP A 141 24.23 -23.00 11.22
C TRP A 141 25.65 -22.65 10.76
N LEU A 142 26.01 -21.36 10.78
CA LEU A 142 27.36 -20.93 10.43
C LEU A 142 28.42 -21.54 11.34
N PHE A 143 28.15 -21.65 12.64
CA PHE A 143 29.05 -22.30 13.59
C PHE A 143 29.26 -23.78 13.28
N THR A 144 28.19 -24.51 12.95
CA THR A 144 28.29 -25.93 12.59
C THR A 144 29.06 -26.13 11.28
N ASP A 145 28.92 -25.22 10.31
CA ASP A 145 29.58 -25.29 9.01
C ASP A 145 30.96 -24.60 8.97
N LEU A 146 31.58 -24.33 10.13
CA LEU A 146 32.95 -23.78 10.19
C LEU A 146 33.95 -24.69 9.45
N PRO A 147 34.99 -24.12 8.80
CA PRO A 147 36.08 -24.90 8.21
C PRO A 147 36.71 -25.84 9.24
N ALA A 148 37.06 -27.06 8.83
CA ALA A 148 37.50 -28.13 9.74
C ALA A 148 38.75 -27.77 10.56
N PHE A 149 39.61 -26.89 10.03
CA PHE A 149 40.82 -26.42 10.71
C PHE A 149 40.57 -25.34 11.79
N ILE A 150 39.36 -24.76 11.84
CA ILE A 150 38.93 -23.77 12.85
C ILE A 150 37.83 -24.37 13.75
N ALA A 151 37.06 -25.32 13.22
CA ALA A 151 35.94 -25.92 13.92
C ALA A 151 36.38 -26.59 15.22
N PRO A 152 35.72 -26.30 16.36
CA PRO A 152 36.05 -26.94 17.63
C PRO A 152 35.69 -28.43 17.65
N ILE A 153 34.74 -28.84 16.80
CA ILE A 153 34.33 -30.24 16.63
C ILE A 153 34.40 -30.53 15.12
N PRO A 154 35.38 -31.34 14.66
CA PRO A 154 35.50 -31.66 13.24
C PRO A 154 34.29 -32.48 12.77
N ASN A 155 33.89 -32.29 11.51
CA ASN A 155 32.82 -33.04 10.83
C ASN A 155 31.39 -32.87 11.38
N MET A 156 31.12 -31.81 12.15
CA MET A 156 29.77 -31.49 12.66
C MET A 156 28.94 -30.60 11.70
N ALA A 157 29.40 -30.42 10.46
CA ALA A 157 28.71 -29.58 9.47
C ALA A 157 27.26 -30.02 9.29
N LEU A 158 26.32 -29.13 9.61
CA LEU A 158 24.89 -29.39 9.47
C LEU A 158 24.55 -29.67 8.00
N SER A 159 25.25 -29.01 7.08
CA SER A 159 25.11 -29.26 5.64
C SER A 159 25.41 -30.72 5.27
N ASN A 160 26.42 -31.36 5.88
CA ASN A 160 26.72 -32.78 5.63
C ASN A 160 25.60 -33.69 6.15
N HIS A 161 25.02 -33.38 7.32
CA HIS A 161 23.90 -34.15 7.85
C HIS A 161 22.64 -34.02 6.97
N ILE A 162 22.36 -32.82 6.46
CA ILE A 162 21.25 -32.61 5.52
C ILE A 162 21.47 -33.42 4.24
N MET A 163 22.70 -33.43 3.68
CA MET A 163 23.02 -34.22 2.49
C MET A 163 22.87 -35.71 2.73
N ARG A 164 23.28 -36.25 3.88
CA ARG A 164 23.05 -37.66 4.23
C ARG A 164 21.57 -38.03 4.34
N VAL A 165 20.75 -37.13 4.88
CA VAL A 165 19.30 -37.33 4.92
C VAL A 165 18.72 -37.30 3.52
N ALA A 166 19.17 -36.38 2.66
CA ALA A 166 18.76 -36.35 1.26
C ALA A 166 19.18 -37.61 0.51
N ASP A 167 20.42 -38.07 0.70
CA ASP A 167 20.95 -39.30 0.12
C ASP A 167 20.06 -40.51 0.48
N TYR A 168 19.65 -40.62 1.74
CA TYR A 168 18.72 -41.66 2.19
C TYR A 168 17.38 -41.68 1.44
N PHE A 169 16.85 -40.52 1.04
CA PHE A 169 15.56 -40.45 0.33
C PHE A 169 15.69 -40.54 -1.19
N TYR A 170 16.82 -40.14 -1.76
CA TYR A 170 16.98 -39.98 -3.21
C TYR A 170 17.95 -40.98 -3.86
N ASP A 171 18.76 -41.71 -3.07
CA ASP A 171 19.72 -42.74 -3.50
C ASP A 171 20.51 -42.31 -4.75
N ASN A 172 21.13 -41.13 -4.68
CA ASN A 172 21.79 -40.49 -5.80
C ASN A 172 23.31 -40.42 -5.56
N PRO A 173 24.14 -41.04 -6.41
CA PRO A 173 25.59 -41.15 -6.18
C PRO A 173 26.30 -39.79 -6.08
N ALA A 174 25.79 -38.74 -6.74
CA ALA A 174 26.35 -37.39 -6.62
C ALA A 174 26.05 -36.76 -5.24
N ILE A 175 24.93 -37.12 -4.62
CA ILE A 175 24.59 -36.68 -3.25
C ILE A 175 25.40 -37.49 -2.25
N THR A 176 25.56 -38.80 -2.47
CA THR A 176 26.39 -39.67 -1.65
C THR A 176 27.83 -39.16 -1.57
N GLU A 177 28.43 -38.85 -2.73
CA GLU A 177 29.80 -38.31 -2.83
C GLU A 177 29.92 -36.94 -2.12
N ALA A 178 28.94 -36.05 -2.31
CA ALA A 178 28.91 -34.75 -1.64
C ALA A 178 28.65 -34.83 -0.12
N ALA A 179 28.08 -35.94 0.38
CA ALA A 179 27.81 -36.17 1.79
C ALA A 179 29.02 -36.75 2.57
N GLU A 180 30.10 -37.13 1.86
CA GLU A 180 31.30 -37.67 2.48
C GLU A 180 32.14 -36.59 3.19
N PRO A 181 32.53 -36.80 4.46
CA PRO A 181 33.42 -35.89 5.16
C PRO A 181 34.77 -35.79 4.46
N GLY A 182 35.17 -34.58 4.06
CA GLY A 182 36.49 -34.34 3.46
C GLY A 182 36.51 -34.23 1.94
N HIS A 183 35.35 -34.32 1.26
CA HIS A 183 35.25 -34.03 -0.18
C HIS A 183 35.89 -32.69 -0.57
N PHE A 184 35.81 -31.69 0.33
CA PHE A 184 36.54 -30.42 0.24
C PHE A 184 37.66 -30.35 1.28
N SER A 185 38.77 -31.08 1.04
CA SER A 185 39.90 -31.16 1.99
C SER A 185 40.86 -29.97 1.94
N GLY A 186 40.85 -29.18 0.85
CA GLY A 186 41.75 -28.03 0.69
C GLY A 186 41.31 -26.83 1.53
N ILE A 187 42.26 -26.19 2.22
CA ILE A 187 42.02 -24.99 3.06
C ILE A 187 41.24 -23.92 2.28
N TYR A 188 41.68 -23.60 1.06
CA TYR A 188 41.00 -22.59 0.22
C TYR A 188 39.58 -23.02 -0.20
N SER A 189 39.36 -24.32 -0.45
CA SER A 189 38.02 -24.84 -0.78
C SER A 189 37.06 -24.75 0.41
N GLN A 190 37.53 -25.03 1.63
CA GLN A 190 36.74 -24.88 2.85
C GLN A 190 36.41 -23.42 3.14
N LEU A 191 37.38 -22.52 2.94
CA LEU A 191 37.16 -21.07 3.07
C LEU A 191 36.13 -20.56 2.05
N ALA A 192 36.24 -20.97 0.79
CA ALA A 192 35.29 -20.61 -0.26
C ALA A 192 33.88 -21.13 0.03
N PHE A 193 33.76 -22.38 0.48
CA PHE A 193 32.49 -23.00 0.86
C PHE A 193 31.86 -22.29 2.07
N PHE A 194 32.65 -21.96 3.10
CA PHE A 194 32.17 -21.20 4.24
C PHE A 194 31.74 -19.77 3.85
N ALA A 195 32.48 -19.09 2.98
CA ALA A 195 32.09 -17.77 2.47
C ALA A 195 30.73 -17.83 1.76
N PHE A 196 30.48 -18.87 0.95
CA PHE A 196 29.17 -19.11 0.34
C PHE A 196 28.07 -19.30 1.40
N HIS A 197 28.35 -20.02 2.49
CA HIS A 197 27.39 -20.15 3.59
C HIS A 197 27.07 -18.85 4.30
N VAL A 198 28.06 -17.96 4.50
CA VAL A 198 27.84 -16.62 5.05
C VAL A 198 26.91 -15.84 4.13
N VAL A 199 27.21 -15.79 2.82
CA VAL A 199 26.37 -15.10 1.83
C VAL A 199 24.95 -15.67 1.83
N LYS A 200 24.80 -17.00 1.84
CA LYS A 200 23.49 -17.68 1.95
C LYS A 200 22.72 -17.23 3.20
N CYS A 201 23.34 -17.26 4.38
CA CYS A 201 22.66 -16.89 5.63
C CYS A 201 22.25 -15.41 5.63
N VAL A 202 23.11 -14.53 5.10
CA VAL A 202 22.81 -13.12 4.91
C VAL A 202 21.63 -12.94 3.95
N ALA A 203 21.63 -13.64 2.80
CA ALA A 203 20.53 -13.61 1.84
C ALA A 203 19.21 -14.09 2.45
N LEU A 204 19.21 -15.21 3.19
CA LEU A 204 18.02 -15.72 3.89
C LEU A 204 17.49 -14.71 4.92
N TYR A 205 18.39 -14.11 5.70
CA TYR A 205 18.01 -13.04 6.62
C TYR A 205 17.37 -11.86 5.89
N PHE A 206 17.95 -11.40 4.77
CA PHE A 206 17.39 -10.31 3.98
C PHE A 206 16.04 -10.64 3.36
N ILE A 207 15.84 -11.86 2.85
CA ILE A 207 14.55 -12.33 2.31
C ILE A 207 13.46 -12.26 3.39
N LEU A 208 13.76 -12.72 4.60
CA LEU A 208 12.83 -12.64 5.73
C LEU A 208 12.67 -11.21 6.24
N ARG A 209 13.71 -10.38 6.16
CA ARG A 209 13.69 -8.99 6.66
C ARG A 209 12.88 -8.07 5.75
N SER A 210 13.01 -8.23 4.44
CA SER A 210 12.29 -7.47 3.42
C SER A 210 10.82 -7.88 3.29
N GLY A 211 10.44 -9.04 3.81
CA GLY A 211 9.08 -9.57 3.68
C GLY A 211 8.81 -10.26 2.33
N LEU A 212 9.84 -10.50 1.51
CA LEU A 212 9.69 -11.25 0.25
C LEU A 212 9.10 -12.65 0.50
N VAL A 213 9.50 -13.27 1.61
CA VAL A 213 8.85 -14.47 2.15
C VAL A 213 8.36 -14.13 3.55
N ASN A 214 7.04 -14.10 3.73
CA ASN A 214 6.42 -13.69 4.99
C ASN A 214 5.44 -14.74 5.53
N PRO A 215 5.94 -15.86 6.07
CA PRO A 215 5.08 -16.94 6.54
C PRO A 215 4.38 -16.52 7.84
N ILE A 216 3.08 -16.82 7.97
CA ILE A 216 2.33 -16.60 9.23
C ILE A 216 2.96 -17.43 10.37
N THR A 217 3.52 -18.59 10.04
CA THR A 217 4.21 -19.48 10.98
C THR A 217 5.27 -20.31 10.27
N LEU A 218 6.44 -20.49 10.91
CA LEU A 218 7.46 -21.46 10.47
C LEU A 218 7.18 -22.89 10.96
N SER A 219 6.15 -23.10 11.77
CA SER A 219 5.80 -24.44 12.25
C SER A 219 5.00 -25.20 11.19
N TRP A 220 5.59 -26.26 10.66
CA TRP A 220 4.97 -27.14 9.67
C TRP A 220 3.61 -27.70 10.14
N PHE A 221 3.49 -28.05 11.42
CA PHE A 221 2.24 -28.52 12.03
C PHE A 221 1.13 -27.46 12.06
N LYS A 222 1.49 -26.17 12.21
CA LYS A 222 0.51 -25.07 12.27
C LYS A 222 0.13 -24.56 10.87
N SER A 223 0.96 -24.85 9.85
CA SER A 223 0.71 -24.47 8.45
C SER A 223 -0.61 -25.04 7.91
N GLY A 224 -0.97 -26.28 8.28
CA GLY A 224 -2.22 -26.90 7.86
C GLY A 224 -3.49 -26.14 8.31
N LYS A 225 -3.47 -25.56 9.52
CA LYS A 225 -4.59 -24.77 10.04
C LYS A 225 -4.77 -23.44 9.30
N VAL A 226 -3.66 -22.80 8.95
CA VAL A 226 -3.65 -21.56 8.16
C VAL A 226 -4.20 -21.82 6.75
N LYS A 227 -3.77 -22.91 6.10
CA LYS A 227 -4.29 -23.31 4.78
C LYS A 227 -5.79 -23.58 4.80
N SER A 228 -6.30 -24.25 5.84
CA SER A 228 -7.73 -24.50 6.00
C SER A 228 -8.54 -23.20 6.17
N LYS A 229 -8.03 -22.23 6.95
CA LYS A 229 -8.68 -20.92 7.10
C LYS A 229 -8.71 -20.14 5.78
N SER A 230 -7.63 -20.23 5.00
CA SER A 230 -7.57 -19.62 3.66
C SER A 230 -8.55 -20.21 2.66
N ALA A 231 -8.85 -21.50 2.75
CA ALA A 231 -9.81 -22.15 1.86
C ALA A 231 -11.27 -21.75 2.15
N ASN A 232 -11.55 -21.23 3.34
CA ASN A 232 -12.90 -20.94 3.83
C ASN A 232 -13.26 -19.46 3.83
N LEU A 233 -12.42 -18.57 3.30
CA LEU A 233 -12.71 -17.13 3.25
C LEU A 233 -13.89 -16.87 2.30
N SER A 234 -15.03 -16.45 2.85
CA SER A 234 -16.23 -16.21 2.07
C SER A 234 -16.30 -14.76 1.57
N ARG A 235 -17.18 -14.49 0.60
CA ARG A 235 -17.44 -13.10 0.14
C ARG A 235 -18.06 -12.28 1.26
N GLU A 236 -18.93 -12.90 2.06
CA GLU A 236 -19.60 -12.29 3.20
C GLU A 236 -18.59 -11.85 4.26
N ASP A 237 -17.54 -12.65 4.50
CA ASP A 237 -16.44 -12.26 5.40
C ASP A 237 -15.75 -10.99 4.91
N LEU A 238 -15.44 -10.90 3.61
CA LEU A 238 -14.84 -9.71 3.01
C LEU A 238 -15.77 -8.49 3.08
N VAL A 239 -17.06 -8.68 2.86
CA VAL A 239 -18.06 -7.61 3.02
C VAL A 239 -18.16 -7.16 4.47
N SER A 240 -18.05 -8.09 5.43
CA SER A 240 -18.14 -7.78 6.86
C SER A 240 -17.01 -6.89 7.38
N ILE A 241 -15.86 -6.89 6.72
CA ILE A 241 -14.72 -6.00 7.00
C ILE A 241 -14.73 -4.74 6.14
N GLY A 242 -15.73 -4.56 5.27
CA GLY A 242 -15.85 -3.41 4.37
C GLY A 242 -15.01 -3.50 3.10
N TRP A 243 -14.50 -4.67 2.71
CA TRP A 243 -13.62 -4.82 1.55
C TRP A 243 -14.32 -4.42 0.24
N THR A 244 -13.76 -3.45 -0.48
CA THR A 244 -14.35 -2.95 -1.74
C THR A 244 -13.72 -3.57 -3.00
N ALA A 245 -12.64 -4.34 -2.85
CA ALA A 245 -11.78 -4.82 -3.95
C ALA A 245 -11.18 -3.73 -4.85
N ALA A 246 -11.27 -2.46 -4.43
CA ALA A 246 -10.57 -1.34 -5.03
C ALA A 246 -9.27 -1.06 -4.26
N ARG A 247 -8.28 -0.54 -4.99
CA ARG A 247 -6.97 -0.15 -4.49
C ARG A 247 -6.63 1.19 -5.10
N ARG A 248 -6.18 2.15 -4.32
CA ARG A 248 -5.76 3.46 -4.83
C ARG A 248 -4.58 3.27 -5.78
N ASP A 249 -4.64 3.92 -6.93
CA ASP A 249 -3.54 3.87 -7.88
C ASP A 249 -2.38 4.74 -7.43
N THR A 250 -1.17 4.27 -7.74
CA THR A 250 0.02 5.08 -7.64
C THR A 250 -0.01 6.19 -8.70
N ILE A 251 0.80 7.22 -8.49
CA ILE A 251 0.90 8.36 -9.43
C ILE A 251 1.26 7.89 -10.85
N ASN A 252 2.11 6.86 -10.97
CA ASN A 252 2.51 6.33 -12.27
C ASN A 252 1.38 5.56 -12.95
N GLU A 253 0.70 4.67 -12.21
CA GLU A 253 -0.46 3.93 -12.73
C GLU A 253 -1.57 4.89 -13.16
N TRP A 254 -1.87 5.91 -12.34
CA TRP A 254 -2.85 6.94 -12.69
C TRP A 254 -2.48 7.66 -14.00
N ARG A 255 -1.20 8.04 -14.18
CA ARG A 255 -0.74 8.71 -15.41
C ARG A 255 -0.88 7.82 -16.64
N ASP A 256 -0.58 6.53 -16.51
CA ASP A 256 -0.70 5.57 -17.60
C ASP A 256 -2.17 5.31 -17.95
N GLU A 257 -3.05 5.16 -16.95
CA GLU A 257 -4.48 5.03 -17.17
C GLU A 257 -5.10 6.30 -17.77
N TYR A 258 -4.70 7.47 -17.29
CA TYR A 258 -5.15 8.74 -17.83
C TYR A 258 -4.70 8.94 -19.28
N ARG A 259 -3.46 8.52 -19.61
CA ARG A 259 -2.97 8.50 -21.00
C ARG A 259 -3.87 7.64 -21.89
N GLN A 260 -4.20 6.43 -21.43
CA GLN A 260 -5.06 5.53 -22.18
C GLN A 260 -6.45 6.12 -22.37
N HIS A 261 -7.03 6.71 -21.32
CA HIS A 261 -8.32 7.39 -21.40
C HIS A 261 -8.34 8.52 -22.44
N VAL A 262 -7.29 9.35 -22.48
CA VAL A 262 -7.16 10.44 -23.48
C VAL A 262 -7.05 9.89 -24.89
N ILE A 263 -6.30 8.80 -25.09
CA ILE A 263 -6.17 8.11 -26.38
C ILE A 263 -7.53 7.58 -26.85
N ASP A 264 -8.24 6.89 -25.98
CA ASP A 264 -9.53 6.26 -26.30
C ASP A 264 -10.60 7.32 -26.61
N SER A 265 -10.66 8.39 -25.80
CA SER A 265 -11.61 9.50 -25.98
C SER A 265 -11.39 10.30 -27.27
N ASN A 266 -10.21 10.18 -27.89
CA ASN A 266 -9.87 10.89 -29.12
C ASN A 266 -9.85 9.99 -30.36
N GLY A 267 -10.33 8.75 -30.26
CA GLY A 267 -10.38 7.82 -31.39
C GLY A 267 -9.01 7.23 -31.77
N GLY A 268 -8.09 7.15 -30.81
CA GLY A 268 -6.80 6.49 -30.96
C GLY A 268 -5.58 7.39 -30.76
N ILE A 269 -4.40 6.77 -30.84
CA ILE A 269 -3.12 7.42 -30.50
C ILE A 269 -2.74 8.54 -31.48
N VAL A 270 -3.00 8.35 -32.78
CA VAL A 270 -2.60 9.31 -33.82
C VAL A 270 -3.39 10.62 -33.70
N PRO A 271 -4.73 10.63 -33.59
CA PRO A 271 -5.49 11.87 -33.35
C PRO A 271 -5.10 12.56 -32.04
N ALA A 272 -4.90 11.80 -30.96
CA ALA A 272 -4.50 12.37 -29.67
C ALA A 272 -3.12 13.04 -29.74
N PHE A 273 -2.17 12.43 -30.46
CA PHE A 273 -0.85 12.99 -30.69
C PHE A 273 -0.89 14.25 -31.57
N GLN A 274 -1.66 14.24 -32.65
CA GLN A 274 -1.83 15.40 -33.54
C GLN A 274 -2.43 16.61 -32.82
N LYS A 275 -3.30 16.39 -31.83
CA LYS A 275 -3.86 17.42 -30.95
C LYS A 275 -2.89 17.88 -29.84
N GLY A 276 -1.69 17.30 -29.75
CA GLY A 276 -0.69 17.61 -28.73
C GLY A 276 -1.05 17.14 -27.32
N LEU A 277 -2.16 16.40 -27.15
CA LEU A 277 -2.69 16.04 -25.82
C LEU A 277 -1.77 15.09 -25.04
N LEU A 278 -0.93 14.32 -25.74
CA LEU A 278 -0.03 13.34 -25.13
C LEU A 278 1.28 13.95 -24.61
N LYS A 279 1.64 15.16 -25.04
CA LYS A 279 2.95 15.78 -24.75
C LYS A 279 3.14 16.04 -23.25
N ASP A 280 2.06 16.42 -22.57
CA ASP A 280 2.11 16.88 -21.17
C ASP A 280 1.50 15.88 -20.18
N ILE A 281 1.13 14.67 -20.61
CA ILE A 281 0.47 13.69 -19.72
C ILE A 281 1.40 13.23 -18.60
N GLY A 282 2.70 13.12 -18.86
CA GLY A 282 3.69 12.77 -17.84
C GLY A 282 3.82 13.81 -16.72
N THR A 283 3.40 15.05 -16.96
CA THR A 283 3.49 16.18 -16.02
C THR A 283 2.13 16.63 -15.50
N ARG A 284 1.04 15.91 -15.83
CA ARG A 284 -0.29 16.22 -15.29
C ARG A 284 -0.35 15.85 -13.81
N GLY A 285 -0.57 16.86 -12.99
CA GLY A 285 -0.58 16.77 -11.53
C GLY A 285 0.75 17.18 -10.88
N PHE A 286 0.67 17.48 -9.58
CA PHE A 286 1.81 17.93 -8.79
C PHE A 286 1.67 17.55 -7.31
N ASN A 287 2.80 17.51 -6.61
CA ASN A 287 2.82 17.29 -5.16
C ASN A 287 2.29 18.53 -4.45
N LEU A 288 1.45 18.28 -3.44
CA LEU A 288 0.93 19.31 -2.56
C LEU A 288 1.90 19.62 -1.43
N SER A 289 1.77 20.81 -0.87
CA SER A 289 2.59 21.32 0.23
C SER A 289 1.89 21.15 1.57
N LYS A 290 2.61 21.41 2.66
CA LYS A 290 2.07 21.37 4.02
C LYS A 290 0.81 22.24 4.19
N GLY A 291 -0.20 21.68 4.85
CA GLY A 291 -1.52 22.27 5.06
C GLY A 291 -2.44 22.19 3.85
N GLU A 292 -2.12 21.36 2.85
CA GLU A 292 -2.96 21.10 1.67
C GLU A 292 -3.36 19.62 1.58
N GLY A 293 -4.40 19.32 0.81
CA GLY A 293 -4.82 17.95 0.54
C GLY A 293 -5.09 17.19 1.84
N PHE A 294 -4.50 16.02 2.01
CA PHE A 294 -4.71 15.18 3.20
C PHE A 294 -4.11 15.75 4.50
N ASP A 295 -3.29 16.81 4.42
CA ASP A 295 -2.81 17.60 5.57
C ASP A 295 -3.75 18.77 5.93
N SER A 296 -4.93 18.83 5.30
CA SER A 296 -5.94 19.85 5.63
C SER A 296 -6.39 19.72 7.09
N PRO A 297 -6.62 20.84 7.81
CA PRO A 297 -7.06 20.83 9.22
C PRO A 297 -8.36 20.05 9.43
N PHE A 298 -8.42 19.15 10.41
CA PHE A 298 -9.58 18.29 10.73
C PHE A 298 -10.04 18.44 12.20
N PRO A 299 -11.35 18.42 12.51
CA PRO A 299 -12.49 18.83 11.67
C PRO A 299 -12.42 20.37 11.50
N PHE A 300 -13.54 21.10 11.50
CA PHE A 300 -13.59 22.56 11.67
C PHE A 300 -13.55 23.40 10.38
N ASN A 301 -14.72 23.51 9.76
CA ASN A 301 -15.48 24.76 9.60
C ASN A 301 -14.70 26.03 9.20
N ASN A 302 -13.70 25.89 8.35
CA ASN A 302 -13.12 27.01 7.63
C ASN A 302 -13.56 26.84 6.18
N ASN A 303 -14.54 27.63 5.76
CA ASN A 303 -14.67 27.90 4.34
C ASN A 303 -13.31 28.43 3.89
N PRO A 304 -12.65 27.81 2.89
CA PRO A 304 -11.43 28.36 2.35
C PRO A 304 -11.71 29.81 1.96
N ASP A 305 -10.84 30.73 2.37
CA ASP A 305 -10.88 32.09 1.83
C ASP A 305 -10.80 31.96 0.31
N GLU A 306 -11.69 32.61 -0.44
CA GLU A 306 -11.69 32.56 -1.91
C GLU A 306 -10.32 32.99 -2.49
N ASN A 307 -9.54 33.74 -1.70
CA ASN A 307 -8.18 34.17 -2.04
C ASN A 307 -7.09 33.14 -1.70
N ASP A 308 -7.38 32.11 -0.89
CA ASP A 308 -6.40 31.06 -0.63
C ASP A 308 -6.18 30.24 -1.91
N VAL A 309 -4.90 30.06 -2.23
CA VAL A 309 -4.49 29.27 -3.39
C VAL A 309 -4.30 27.81 -2.99
N LYS A 310 -4.28 27.50 -1.69
CA LYS A 310 -4.11 26.15 -1.19
C LYS A 310 -5.32 25.28 -1.45
N LEU A 311 -5.08 24.02 -1.79
CA LEU A 311 -6.16 23.03 -1.84
C LEU A 311 -6.49 22.56 -0.42
N ILE A 312 -7.61 23.03 0.11
CA ILE A 312 -8.17 22.57 1.38
C ILE A 312 -9.30 21.59 1.09
N ILE A 313 -9.24 20.38 1.68
CA ILE A 313 -10.35 19.42 1.61
C ILE A 313 -11.53 19.96 2.42
N ASN A 314 -12.68 20.08 1.79
CA ASN A 314 -13.96 20.42 2.41
C ASN A 314 -15.08 19.58 1.77
N ASP A 315 -16.29 19.66 2.33
CA ASP A 315 -17.44 18.88 1.84
C ASP A 315 -17.80 19.21 0.38
N GLU A 316 -17.69 20.49 -0.02
CA GLU A 316 -17.94 20.91 -1.40
C GLU A 316 -16.97 20.23 -2.37
N TYR A 317 -15.67 20.23 -2.07
CA TYR A 317 -14.65 19.56 -2.87
C TYR A 317 -14.94 18.05 -3.00
N LEU A 318 -15.32 17.38 -1.91
CA LEU A 318 -15.66 15.96 -1.93
C LEU A 318 -16.91 15.68 -2.78
N VAL A 319 -17.94 16.53 -2.70
CA VAL A 319 -19.13 16.43 -3.55
C VAL A 319 -18.78 16.64 -5.02
N GLN A 320 -17.96 17.64 -5.33
CA GLN A 320 -17.52 17.91 -6.69
C GLN A 320 -16.67 16.76 -7.26
N LEU A 321 -15.81 16.16 -6.43
CA LEU A 321 -15.05 14.96 -6.80
C LEU A 321 -15.97 13.79 -7.16
N ALA A 322 -17.03 13.58 -6.37
CA ALA A 322 -18.00 12.50 -6.59
C ALA A 322 -19.05 12.80 -7.70
N SER A 323 -19.14 14.05 -8.19
CA SER A 323 -20.19 14.49 -9.11
C SER A 323 -20.32 13.64 -10.39
N GLY A 324 -19.20 13.22 -10.99
CA GLY A 324 -19.22 12.34 -12.17
C GLY A 324 -19.80 10.97 -11.85
N LEU A 325 -19.44 10.39 -10.71
CA LEU A 325 -20.00 9.12 -10.25
C LEU A 325 -21.51 9.25 -9.97
N LEU A 326 -21.94 10.36 -9.36
CA LEU A 326 -23.35 10.61 -9.09
C LEU A 326 -24.18 10.71 -10.37
N LYS A 327 -23.65 11.31 -11.44
CA LYS A 327 -24.31 11.34 -12.76
C LYS A 327 -24.57 9.93 -13.27
N ILE A 328 -23.57 9.03 -13.19
CA ILE A 328 -23.69 7.62 -13.61
C ILE A 328 -24.74 6.88 -12.76
N TYR A 329 -24.80 7.14 -11.46
CA TYR A 329 -25.77 6.49 -10.57
C TYR A 329 -27.21 6.94 -10.83
N ASN A 330 -27.40 8.24 -11.10
CA ASN A 330 -28.70 8.84 -11.36
C ASN A 330 -29.22 8.57 -12.77
N ASP A 331 -28.37 8.10 -13.68
CA ASP A 331 -28.78 7.66 -15.00
C ASP A 331 -29.53 6.31 -14.91
N PRO A 332 -30.83 6.26 -15.32
CA PRO A 332 -31.62 5.04 -15.30
C PRO A 332 -31.23 4.05 -16.42
N GLU A 333 -30.54 4.51 -17.47
CA GLU A 333 -30.13 3.66 -18.60
C GLU A 333 -28.86 2.86 -18.29
N VAL A 334 -28.07 3.32 -17.32
CA VAL A 334 -26.82 2.65 -16.91
C VAL A 334 -27.12 1.41 -16.07
N SER A 335 -26.51 0.29 -16.44
CA SER A 335 -26.67 -0.97 -15.73
C SER A 335 -26.00 -0.98 -14.35
N ASP A 336 -26.50 -1.80 -13.42
CA ASP A 336 -25.88 -1.99 -12.10
C ASP A 336 -24.41 -2.42 -12.18
N ILE A 337 -24.06 -3.23 -13.20
CA ILE A 337 -22.69 -3.70 -13.42
C ILE A 337 -21.78 -2.53 -13.77
N GLU A 338 -22.24 -1.59 -14.60
CA GLU A 338 -21.50 -0.39 -14.95
C GLU A 338 -21.36 0.55 -13.75
N LYS A 339 -22.41 0.70 -12.93
CA LYS A 339 -22.35 1.46 -11.67
C LYS A 339 -21.29 0.90 -10.72
N VAL A 340 -21.21 -0.42 -10.58
CA VAL A 340 -20.17 -1.09 -9.77
C VAL A 340 -18.77 -0.86 -10.37
N LYS A 341 -18.61 -0.98 -11.68
CA LYS A 341 -17.33 -0.72 -12.37
C LYS A 341 -16.89 0.74 -12.18
N ALA A 342 -17.79 1.69 -12.36
CA ALA A 342 -17.55 3.11 -12.17
C ALA A 342 -17.16 3.42 -10.73
N THR A 343 -17.85 2.82 -9.74
CA THR A 343 -17.51 2.96 -8.32
C THR A 343 -16.11 2.44 -8.01
N ARG A 344 -15.76 1.26 -8.54
CA ARG A 344 -14.43 0.68 -8.36
C ARG A 344 -13.35 1.56 -9.00
N ALA A 345 -13.59 2.04 -10.22
CA ALA A 345 -12.68 2.94 -10.90
C ALA A 345 -12.50 4.24 -10.11
N PHE A 346 -13.59 4.85 -9.65
CA PHE A 346 -13.54 6.07 -8.82
C PHE A 346 -12.71 5.87 -7.55
N ARG A 347 -12.89 4.75 -6.84
CA ARG A 347 -12.08 4.40 -5.66
C ARG A 347 -10.60 4.18 -6.00
N SER A 348 -10.27 3.72 -7.20
CA SER A 348 -8.88 3.50 -7.61
C SER A 348 -8.20 4.79 -8.10
N ARG A 349 -8.79 5.49 -9.06
CA ARG A 349 -8.16 6.59 -9.79
C ARG A 349 -8.87 7.93 -9.70
N GLY A 350 -10.02 7.98 -9.02
CA GLY A 350 -10.91 9.13 -9.00
C GLY A 350 -11.65 9.33 -10.32
N ASN A 351 -12.07 10.56 -10.57
CA ASN A 351 -12.80 10.91 -11.79
C ASN A 351 -11.82 11.28 -12.92
N PHE A 352 -12.13 10.84 -14.15
CA PHE A 352 -11.44 11.28 -15.37
C PHE A 352 -12.25 12.28 -16.19
N ASP A 353 -13.53 12.45 -15.86
CA ASP A 353 -14.39 13.41 -16.53
C ASP A 353 -14.00 14.84 -16.12
N ASP A 354 -14.18 15.74 -17.08
CA ASP A 354 -13.95 17.16 -16.85
C ASP A 354 -15.04 17.72 -15.93
N ASN A 355 -14.60 18.21 -14.77
CA ASN A 355 -15.42 19.01 -13.86
C ASN A 355 -14.81 20.42 -13.81
N GLU A 356 -15.59 21.43 -14.20
CA GLU A 356 -15.12 22.83 -14.30
C GLU A 356 -14.57 23.36 -12.97
N TYR A 357 -15.21 23.02 -11.84
CA TYR A 357 -14.75 23.42 -10.51
C TYR A 357 -13.38 22.82 -10.19
N LEU A 358 -13.21 21.51 -10.42
CA LEU A 358 -11.94 20.83 -10.18
C LEU A 358 -10.82 21.31 -11.12
N GLN A 359 -11.16 21.59 -12.38
CA GLN A 359 -10.21 22.15 -13.36
C GLN A 359 -9.79 23.58 -13.01
N ALA A 360 -10.72 24.41 -12.56
CA ALA A 360 -10.44 25.76 -12.11
C ALA A 360 -9.52 25.75 -10.87
N MET A 361 -9.82 24.88 -9.89
CA MET A 361 -8.98 24.69 -8.71
C MET A 361 -7.57 24.20 -9.07
N TYR A 362 -7.47 23.17 -9.94
CA TYR A 362 -6.20 22.66 -10.42
C TYR A 362 -5.37 23.75 -11.12
N SER A 363 -5.99 24.52 -12.01
CA SER A 363 -5.34 25.59 -12.77
C SER A 363 -4.87 26.74 -11.87
N LYS A 364 -5.70 27.17 -10.91
CA LYS A 364 -5.35 28.20 -9.91
C LYS A 364 -4.11 27.78 -9.12
N ARG A 365 -4.09 26.52 -8.67
CA ARG A 365 -2.99 25.99 -7.87
C ARG A 365 -1.71 25.77 -8.69
N LEU A 366 -1.85 25.30 -9.94
CA LEU A 366 -0.74 25.12 -10.88
C LEU A 366 -0.04 26.46 -11.16
N ALA A 367 -0.80 27.53 -11.38
CA ALA A 367 -0.26 28.87 -11.60
C ALA A 367 0.59 29.33 -10.40
N ALA A 368 0.08 29.16 -9.16
CA ALA A 368 0.85 29.51 -7.97
C ALA A 368 2.07 28.60 -7.72
N GLN A 369 2.12 27.38 -8.25
CA GLN A 369 3.37 26.60 -8.23
C GLN A 369 4.41 27.15 -9.18
N ALA A 370 4.00 27.66 -10.35
CA ALA A 370 4.90 28.27 -11.31
C ALA A 370 5.55 29.53 -10.72
N ASP A 371 4.79 30.35 -10.00
CA ASP A 371 5.26 31.58 -9.36
C ASP A 371 6.22 31.32 -8.18
N ASN A 372 6.10 30.16 -7.52
CA ASN A 372 6.94 29.76 -6.39
C ASN A 372 8.19 28.96 -6.79
N LYS A 373 8.42 28.69 -8.09
CA LYS A 373 9.71 28.12 -8.52
C LYS A 373 10.79 29.19 -8.35
N PRO A 374 11.87 28.93 -7.58
CA PRO A 374 12.98 29.87 -7.51
C PRO A 374 13.53 30.08 -8.93
N THR A 375 13.48 31.32 -9.41
CA THR A 375 14.22 31.72 -10.61
C THR A 375 15.69 31.41 -10.37
N ASP A 376 16.20 30.44 -11.12
CA ASP A 376 17.59 30.02 -11.09
C ASP A 376 18.49 31.25 -11.38
N PRO A 377 19.37 31.70 -10.45
CA PRO A 377 20.15 32.92 -10.65
C PRO A 377 21.32 32.75 -11.64
N LEU A 378 21.36 31.67 -12.43
CA LEU A 378 22.48 31.33 -13.31
C LEU A 378 22.12 31.36 -14.80
N VAL A 379 21.60 32.49 -15.28
CA VAL A 379 21.83 32.91 -16.67
C VAL A 379 22.12 34.42 -16.70
N LYS A 380 23.23 34.83 -16.07
CA LYS A 380 23.90 36.06 -16.50
C LYS A 380 24.78 35.70 -17.69
N LYS A 381 24.30 36.14 -18.85
CA LYS A 381 24.97 36.20 -20.15
C LYS A 381 26.47 36.49 -20.00
N THR A 382 27.30 35.62 -20.53
CA THR A 382 28.57 36.03 -21.14
C THR A 382 28.27 36.45 -22.57
N GLU A 383 28.32 37.75 -22.80
CA GLU A 383 28.63 38.34 -24.11
C GLU A 383 30.09 38.12 -24.47
#